data_AF-A0A7S4NWA5-F1
#
_entry.id   AF-A0A7S4NWA5-F1
#
_cell.length_a   1.000
_cell.length_b   1.000
_cell.length_c   1.000
_cell.angle_alpha   90.00
_cell.angle_beta   90.00
_cell.angle_gamma   90.00
#
_symmetry.space_group_name_H-M   'P 1'
#
loop_
_entity.id
_entity.type
_entity.pdbx_description
1 polymer ?
#
loop_
_entity_poly.entity_id
_entity_poly.type
_entity_poly.pdbx_seq_one_letter_code
_entity_poly.pdbx_strand_id
1 'polypeptide(L)'
;MVVEVEGKGKVATGRDFDAKGQLHESSGRGKLIHLDKESANSLMEGLKQQGASWKVKKVEKRAQRRKPPPPFITSTLQQEANRKLSLSSKECMRTAQRLYESGLITYMRTDNPILSDSALTIAIKRAAELFGPD
;
A
#
# COMPACT_ATOMS: atom_id res chain seq x y z
N MET A 1 3.66 10.38 -9.59
CA MET A 1 2.34 10.99 -9.88
C MET A 1 2.61 12.38 -10.43
N VAL A 2 2.13 12.70 -11.64
CA VAL A 2 2.26 14.06 -12.20
C VAL A 2 1.28 14.95 -11.45
N VAL A 3 1.78 16.00 -10.81
CA VAL A 3 0.97 16.86 -9.93
C VAL A 3 0.62 18.18 -10.62
N GLU A 4 1.34 18.54 -11.68
CA GLU A 4 1.25 19.85 -12.34
C GLU A 4 1.80 19.77 -13.76
N VAL A 5 1.15 20.47 -14.70
CA VAL A 5 1.66 20.74 -16.05
C VAL A 5 2.21 22.17 -16.06
N GLU A 6 3.50 22.31 -16.37
CA GLU A 6 4.21 23.59 -16.29
C GLU A 6 3.50 24.68 -17.10
N GLY A 7 3.23 25.82 -16.44
CA GLY A 7 2.52 26.95 -17.03
C GLY A 7 1.00 26.78 -17.20
N LYS A 8 0.46 25.55 -17.08
CA LYS A 8 -0.98 25.28 -17.27
C LYS A 8 -1.73 25.00 -15.95
N GLY A 9 -1.06 24.53 -14.90
CA GLY A 9 -1.66 24.35 -13.57
C GLY A 9 -1.70 22.90 -13.06
N LYS A 10 -2.40 22.67 -11.94
CA LYS A 10 -2.46 21.36 -11.27
C LYS A 10 -3.38 20.40 -12.02
N VAL A 11 -2.98 19.13 -12.11
CA VAL A 11 -3.80 18.08 -12.73
C VAL A 11 -4.91 17.67 -11.77
N ALA A 12 -6.14 17.61 -12.25
CA ALA A 12 -7.28 17.13 -11.48
C ALA A 12 -7.08 15.68 -11.03
N THR A 13 -7.43 15.41 -9.78
CA THR A 13 -7.35 14.10 -9.13
C THR A 13 -8.74 13.56 -8.83
N GLY A 14 -8.86 12.31 -8.38
CA GLY A 14 -10.16 11.67 -8.13
C GLY A 14 -11.08 12.41 -7.14
N ARG A 15 -10.58 13.38 -6.36
CA ARG A 15 -11.38 14.20 -5.44
C ARG A 15 -12.03 15.40 -6.14
N ASP A 16 -11.60 15.73 -7.35
CA ASP A 16 -12.03 16.90 -8.10
C ASP A 16 -13.22 16.60 -9.03
N PHE A 17 -13.60 15.32 -9.13
CA PHE A 17 -14.69 14.84 -9.98
C PHE A 17 -15.92 14.45 -9.15
N ASP A 18 -17.09 14.76 -9.68
CA ASP A 18 -18.37 14.29 -9.16
C ASP A 18 -18.65 12.83 -9.57
N ALA A 19 -19.77 12.27 -9.11
CA ALA A 19 -20.18 10.90 -9.42
C ALA A 19 -20.46 10.66 -10.93
N LYS A 20 -20.57 11.72 -11.73
CA LYS A 20 -20.78 11.68 -13.19
C LYS A 20 -19.47 11.89 -13.96
N GLY A 21 -18.35 12.04 -13.28
CA GLY A 21 -17.04 12.28 -13.88
C GLY A 21 -16.84 13.72 -14.39
N GLN A 22 -17.65 14.66 -13.91
CA GLN A 22 -17.50 16.08 -14.22
C GLN A 22 -16.76 16.81 -13.10
N LEU A 23 -15.98 17.84 -13.44
CA LEU A 23 -15.28 18.65 -12.45
C LEU A 23 -16.28 19.45 -11.61
N HIS A 24 -16.06 19.50 -10.30
CA HIS A 24 -16.85 20.38 -9.43
C HIS A 24 -16.67 21.87 -9.81
N GLU A 25 -17.75 22.66 -9.82
CA GLU A 25 -17.69 24.11 -10.08
C GLU A 25 -16.79 24.86 -9.08
N SER A 26 -16.67 24.34 -7.85
CA SER A 26 -15.78 24.87 -6.80
C SER A 26 -14.29 24.60 -7.04
N SER A 27 -13.96 23.67 -7.93
CA SER A 27 -12.58 23.37 -8.36
C SER A 27 -12.02 24.38 -9.35
N GLY A 28 -12.85 25.33 -9.83
CA GLY A 28 -12.46 26.42 -10.73
C GLY A 28 -11.76 27.61 -10.07
N ARG A 29 -11.54 27.62 -8.75
CA ARG A 29 -10.81 28.71 -8.05
C ARG A 29 -9.29 28.67 -8.21
N GLY A 30 -8.75 27.59 -8.80
CA GLY A 30 -7.34 27.47 -9.17
C GLY A 30 -7.22 26.99 -10.61
N LYS A 31 -6.04 27.20 -11.22
CA LYS A 31 -5.72 26.69 -12.56
C LYS A 31 -5.65 25.15 -12.50
N LEU A 32 -6.80 24.50 -12.61
CA LEU A 32 -6.95 23.04 -12.56
C LEU A 32 -7.18 22.51 -13.99
N ILE A 33 -6.45 21.48 -14.37
CA ILE A 33 -6.50 20.88 -15.71
C ILE A 33 -7.13 19.50 -15.60
N HIS A 34 -8.19 19.28 -16.37
CA HIS A 34 -8.66 17.95 -16.69
C HIS A 34 -7.82 17.40 -17.86
N LEU A 35 -7.05 16.34 -17.61
CA LEU A 35 -6.33 15.61 -18.65
C LEU A 35 -7.22 14.52 -19.22
N ASP A 36 -7.85 14.80 -20.35
CA ASP A 36 -8.54 13.81 -21.16
C ASP A 36 -7.55 13.00 -22.04
N LYS A 37 -8.08 12.02 -22.78
CA LYS A 37 -7.27 11.16 -23.65
C LYS A 37 -6.52 11.94 -24.72
N GLU A 38 -7.15 12.94 -25.33
CA GLU A 38 -6.58 13.70 -26.44
C GLU A 38 -5.45 14.62 -25.97
N SER A 39 -5.69 15.38 -24.91
CA SER A 39 -4.70 16.27 -24.30
C SER A 39 -3.52 15.51 -23.70
N ALA A 40 -3.75 14.33 -23.11
CA ALA A 40 -2.70 13.44 -22.63
C ALA A 40 -1.82 12.91 -23.77
N ASN A 41 -2.43 12.51 -24.90
CA ASN A 41 -1.70 12.04 -26.07
C ASN A 41 -0.86 13.16 -26.71
N SER A 42 -1.43 14.36 -26.85
CA SER A 42 -0.70 15.52 -27.36
C SER A 42 0.51 15.89 -26.49
N LEU A 43 0.35 15.85 -25.15
CA LEU A 43 1.48 16.04 -24.22
C LEU A 43 2.53 14.95 -24.38
N MET A 44 2.11 13.69 -24.50
CA MET A 44 3.03 12.56 -24.70
C MET A 44 3.85 12.72 -25.98
N GLU A 45 3.22 13.12 -27.08
CA GLU A 45 3.90 13.38 -28.34
C GLU A 45 4.91 14.53 -28.22
N GLY A 46 4.52 15.63 -27.56
CA GLY A 46 5.43 16.75 -27.28
C GLY A 46 6.64 16.34 -26.42
N LEU A 47 6.44 15.46 -25.44
CA LEU A 47 7.52 14.94 -24.59
C LEU A 47 8.42 13.91 -25.30
N LYS A 48 7.91 13.24 -26.34
CA LYS A 48 8.63 12.24 -27.14
C LYS A 48 9.51 12.85 -28.24
N GLN A 49 9.35 14.14 -28.53
CA GLN A 49 10.23 14.82 -29.49
C GLN A 49 11.69 14.66 -29.06
N GLN A 50 12.50 14.07 -29.93
CA GLN A 50 13.91 13.80 -29.65
C GLN A 50 14.63 15.12 -29.35
N GLY A 51 15.19 15.25 -28.15
CA GLY A 51 15.88 16.46 -27.69
C GLY A 51 15.27 17.15 -26.46
N ALA A 52 14.18 16.64 -25.89
CA ALA A 52 13.68 17.14 -24.61
C ALA A 52 14.72 16.94 -23.48
N SER A 53 15.36 18.04 -23.05
CA SER A 53 16.31 18.02 -21.94
C SER A 53 15.58 18.02 -20.60
N TRP A 54 15.66 16.93 -19.86
CA TRP A 54 15.04 16.82 -18.53
C TRP A 54 15.94 17.44 -17.47
N LYS A 55 15.36 18.27 -16.59
CA LYS A 55 16.05 18.83 -15.43
C LYS A 55 15.38 18.37 -14.15
N VAL A 56 16.17 18.00 -13.15
CA VAL A 56 15.65 17.63 -11.83
C VAL A 56 15.12 18.90 -11.15
N LYS A 57 13.79 19.00 -11.00
CA LYS A 57 13.14 20.16 -10.36
C LYS A 57 13.31 20.17 -8.84
N LYS A 58 13.27 18.99 -8.20
CA LYS A 58 13.37 18.86 -6.74
C LYS A 58 13.77 17.44 -6.35
N VAL A 59 14.68 17.32 -5.39
CA VAL A 59 14.98 16.07 -4.67
C VAL A 59 14.55 16.26 -3.22
N GLU A 60 13.83 15.29 -2.68
CA GLU A 60 13.39 15.30 -1.29
C GLU A 60 13.74 13.98 -0.61
N LYS A 61 14.47 14.06 0.51
CA LYS A 61 14.83 12.91 1.33
C LYS A 61 14.09 13.01 2.65
N ARG A 62 13.23 12.03 2.92
CA ARG A 62 12.50 11.91 4.19
C ARG A 62 12.86 10.60 4.86
N ALA A 63 13.19 10.65 6.14
CA ALA A 63 13.30 9.46 6.96
C ALA A 63 11.89 8.93 7.22
N GLN A 64 11.63 7.67 6.84
CA GLN A 64 10.36 7.00 7.11
C GLN A 64 10.62 5.79 7.99
N ARG A 65 9.98 5.76 9.16
CA ARG A 65 9.99 4.58 10.04
C ARG A 65 8.75 3.74 9.75
N ARG A 66 8.94 2.46 9.43
CA ARG A 66 7.84 1.51 9.28
C ARG A 66 7.81 0.60 10.51
N LYS A 67 6.69 0.58 11.22
CA LYS A 67 6.47 -0.35 12.33
C LYS A 67 6.20 -1.76 11.77
N PRO A 68 6.60 -2.82 12.48
CA PRO A 68 6.22 -4.18 12.12
C PRO A 68 4.69 -4.35 12.18
N PRO A 69 4.13 -5.27 11.38
CA PRO A 69 2.72 -5.62 11.50
C PRO A 69 2.44 -6.28 12.87
N PRO A 70 1.20 -6.20 13.38
CA PRO A 70 0.80 -6.93 14.58
C PRO A 70 0.83 -8.44 14.33
N PRO A 71 0.80 -9.25 15.41
CA PRO A 71 0.57 -10.69 15.32
C PRO A 71 -0.72 -11.03 14.55
N PHE A 72 -0.77 -12.23 13.99
CA PHE A 72 -1.91 -12.67 13.19
C PHE A 72 -3.19 -12.83 14.02
N ILE A 73 -4.26 -12.19 13.55
CA ILE A 73 -5.65 -12.55 13.84
C ILE A 73 -6.25 -13.29 12.64
N THR A 74 -7.44 -13.88 12.80
CA THR A 74 -8.10 -14.71 11.77
C THR A 74 -8.13 -14.05 10.39
N SER A 75 -8.56 -12.78 10.33
CA SER A 75 -8.69 -12.04 9.07
C SER A 75 -7.34 -11.77 8.41
N THR A 76 -6.37 -11.27 9.17
CA THR A 76 -5.02 -10.98 8.67
C THR A 76 -4.26 -12.24 8.24
N LEU A 77 -4.48 -13.37 8.92
CA LEU A 77 -3.91 -14.66 8.54
C LEU A 77 -4.45 -15.10 7.18
N GLN A 78 -5.77 -15.04 6.98
CA GLN A 78 -6.40 -15.41 5.70
C GLN A 78 -5.95 -14.48 4.56
N GLN A 79 -5.87 -13.17 4.82
CA GLN A 79 -5.41 -12.19 3.84
C GLN A 79 -3.96 -12.46 3.42
N GLU A 80 -3.06 -12.67 4.38
CA GLU A 80 -1.65 -12.93 4.08
C GLU A 80 -1.44 -14.32 3.47
N ALA A 81 -2.21 -15.33 3.87
CA ALA A 81 -2.18 -16.66 3.25
C ALA A 81 -2.64 -16.61 1.79
N ASN A 82 -3.68 -15.84 1.47
CA ASN A 82 -4.10 -15.62 0.10
C ASN A 82 -3.03 -14.86 -0.69
N ARG A 83 -2.52 -13.75 -0.14
CA ARG A 83 -1.56 -12.89 -0.82
C ARG A 83 -0.20 -13.55 -1.06
N LYS A 84 0.28 -14.36 -0.12
CA LYS A 84 1.64 -14.95 -0.16
C LYS A 84 1.66 -16.40 -0.63
N LEU A 85 0.61 -17.17 -0.33
CA LEU A 85 0.57 -18.61 -0.56
C LEU A 85 -0.56 -19.03 -1.51
N SER A 86 -1.34 -18.07 -2.05
CA SER A 86 -2.48 -18.30 -2.95
C SER A 86 -3.55 -19.24 -2.38
N LEU A 87 -3.62 -19.37 -1.05
CA LEU A 87 -4.63 -20.19 -0.39
C LEU A 87 -5.97 -19.46 -0.34
N SER A 88 -7.06 -20.19 -0.61
CA SER A 88 -8.40 -19.71 -0.26
C SER A 88 -8.59 -19.64 1.25
N SER A 89 -9.55 -18.85 1.74
CA SER A 89 -9.88 -18.81 3.17
C SER A 89 -10.19 -20.19 3.74
N LYS A 90 -10.89 -21.04 2.98
CA LYS A 90 -11.24 -22.41 3.40
C LYS A 90 -9.99 -23.29 3.58
N GLU A 91 -9.04 -23.21 2.64
CA GLU A 91 -7.80 -23.99 2.71
C GLU A 91 -6.90 -23.50 3.85
N CYS A 92 -6.77 -22.18 4.02
CA CYS A 92 -6.05 -21.57 5.12
C CYS A 92 -6.58 -22.08 6.47
N MET A 93 -7.91 -22.04 6.67
CA MET A 93 -8.51 -22.47 7.93
C MET A 93 -8.40 -23.98 8.14
N ARG A 94 -8.49 -24.80 7.09
CA ARG A 94 -8.28 -26.25 7.17
C ARG A 94 -6.85 -26.59 7.62
N THR A 95 -5.86 -25.90 7.08
CA THR A 95 -4.46 -26.10 7.48
C THR A 95 -4.21 -25.62 8.91
N ALA A 96 -4.71 -24.43 9.26
CA ALA A 96 -4.58 -23.89 10.60
C ALA A 96 -5.24 -24.80 11.67
N GLN A 97 -6.40 -25.38 11.37
CA GLN A 97 -7.06 -26.36 12.24
C GLN A 97 -6.11 -27.54 12.57
N ARG A 98 -5.50 -28.14 11.54
CA ARG A 98 -4.55 -29.26 11.73
C ARG A 98 -3.34 -28.86 12.56
N LEU A 99 -2.81 -27.66 12.34
CA LEU A 99 -1.67 -27.13 13.13
C LEU A 99 -2.05 -26.93 14.59
N TYR A 100 -3.26 -26.43 14.86
CA TYR A 100 -3.78 -26.26 16.23
C TYR A 100 -3.97 -27.61 16.93
N GLU A 101 -4.60 -28.58 16.25
CA GLU A 101 -4.79 -29.93 16.77
C GLU A 101 -3.47 -30.67 17.03
N SER A 102 -2.42 -30.32 16.28
CA SER A 102 -1.06 -30.84 16.47
C SER A 102 -0.24 -30.07 17.52
N GLY A 103 -0.82 -29.04 18.16
CA GLY A 103 -0.15 -28.24 19.18
C GLY A 103 0.92 -27.27 18.67
N LEU A 104 0.94 -26.97 17.36
CA LEU A 104 1.97 -26.14 16.73
C LEU A 104 1.64 -24.64 16.77
N ILE A 105 0.36 -24.28 16.89
CA ILE A 105 -0.10 -22.89 16.96
C ILE A 105 -1.19 -22.74 18.03
N THR A 106 -1.47 -21.51 18.44
CA THR A 106 -2.64 -21.16 19.26
C THR A 106 -3.93 -21.20 18.45
N TYR A 107 -5.07 -21.07 19.12
CA TYR A 107 -6.38 -21.10 18.48
C TYR A 107 -6.50 -20.03 17.36
N MET A 108 -6.76 -20.49 16.13
CA MET A 108 -6.70 -19.68 14.91
C MET A 108 -7.93 -18.81 14.66
N ARG A 109 -9.03 -19.01 15.40
CA ARG A 109 -10.25 -18.19 15.31
C ARG A 109 -10.27 -17.15 16.42
N THR A 110 -9.39 -16.16 16.32
CA THR A 110 -9.23 -15.04 17.24
C THR A 110 -9.32 -13.71 16.50
N ASP A 111 -9.87 -12.70 17.15
CA ASP A 111 -9.83 -11.28 16.78
C ASP A 111 -8.85 -10.48 17.64
N ASN A 112 -8.24 -11.11 18.66
CA ASN A 112 -7.32 -10.51 19.58
C ASN A 112 -5.85 -10.71 19.13
N PRO A 113 -5.09 -9.65 18.83
CA PRO A 113 -3.69 -9.73 18.46
C PRO A 113 -2.72 -9.84 19.65
N ILE A 114 -3.21 -9.91 20.89
CA ILE A 114 -2.38 -9.95 22.09
C ILE A 114 -1.67 -11.29 22.21
N LEU A 115 -0.37 -11.23 22.50
CA LEU A 115 0.47 -12.37 22.88
C LEU A 115 0.62 -12.41 24.39
N SER A 116 0.84 -13.60 24.94
CA SER A 116 1.30 -13.73 26.33
C SER A 116 2.73 -13.19 26.47
N ASP A 117 3.08 -12.73 27.67
CA ASP A 117 4.43 -12.23 27.97
C ASP A 117 5.52 -13.28 27.66
N SER A 118 5.20 -14.56 27.88
CA SER A 118 6.08 -15.68 27.53
C SER A 118 6.31 -15.80 26.02
N ALA A 119 5.25 -15.71 25.21
CA ALA A 119 5.35 -15.78 23.76
C ALA A 119 6.11 -14.58 23.19
N LEU A 120 5.89 -13.38 23.75
CA LEU A 120 6.63 -12.18 23.38
C LEU A 120 8.13 -12.34 23.66
N THR A 121 8.49 -12.83 24.84
CA THR A 121 9.89 -13.05 25.24
C THR A 121 10.58 -14.06 24.31
N ILE A 122 9.91 -15.17 24.00
CA ILE A 122 10.44 -16.19 23.08
C ILE A 122 10.61 -15.60 21.67
N ALA A 123 9.64 -14.83 21.18
CA ALA A 123 9.71 -14.21 19.86
C ALA A 123 10.88 -13.21 19.74
N ILE A 124 11.08 -12.36 20.76
CA ILE A 124 12.20 -11.41 20.80
C ILE A 124 13.54 -12.15 20.84
N LYS A 125 13.66 -13.16 21.70
CA LYS A 125 14.88 -13.99 21.77
C LYS A 125 15.17 -14.64 20.42
N ARG A 126 14.14 -15.21 19.78
CA ARG A 126 14.30 -15.86 18.47
C ARG A 126 14.69 -14.88 17.36
N ALA A 127 14.17 -13.65 17.39
CA ALA A 127 14.56 -12.62 16.45
C ALA A 127 16.04 -12.24 16.63
N ALA A 128 16.50 -12.06 17.87
CA ALA A 128 17.90 -11.75 18.18
C ALA A 128 18.87 -12.86 17.74
N GLU A 129 18.49 -14.12 17.92
CA GLU A 129 19.28 -15.28 17.45
C GLU A 129 19.43 -15.34 15.92
N LEU A 130 18.39 -14.93 15.18
CA LEU A 130 18.38 -15.04 13.71
C LEU A 130 18.97 -13.83 12.99
N PHE A 131 18.79 -12.63 13.55
CA PHE A 131 19.10 -11.38 12.86
C PHE A 131 20.12 -10.50 13.60
N GLY A 132 20.52 -10.89 14.81
CA GLY A 132 21.36 -10.08 15.69
C GLY A 132 20.52 -9.24 16.68
N PRO A 133 21.16 -8.69 17.73
CA PRO A 133 20.47 -8.02 18.83
C PRO A 133 19.94 -6.60 18.54
N ASP A 134 20.26 -6.03 17.37
CA ASP A 134 19.98 -4.62 17.01
C ASP A 134 18.83 -4.43 16.00
#